data_AF-A0A2V8K2R9-F1
#
_entry.id   AF-A0A2V8K2R9-F1
#
_cell.length_a   1.000
_cell.length_b   1.000
_cell.length_c   1.000
_cell.angle_alpha   90.00
_cell.angle_beta   90.00
_cell.angle_gamma   90.00
#
_symmetry.space_group_name_H-M   'P 1'
#
loop_
_entity.id
_entity.type
_entity.pdbx_description
1 polymer ?
#
loop_
_entity_poly.entity_id
_entity_poly.type
_entity_poly.pdbx_seq_one_letter_code
_entity_poly.pdbx_strand_id
1 'polypeptide(L)'
;MPPLWGCGIDEHESPALLTRWAIFSRRFAANRTAATVAVMSLLRLCEWLASTPGSTALHESQYLYLVVLSVHVLTLCLFVGTAAMIDLRLMGLTMQRVRVSEVMARLLPWTTAGFLLMILSGSLLFYAAPLVRYQNIFFRAKMLTLVLAAINVWVFHKTVDRRRAEWDLDPVPPRSARVGGGVALVLWAILIMLGRMIPYQVYWFDCNKQPQPAILNLLAGCVTGSR
;
A
#
# COMPACT_ATOMS: atom_id res chain seq x y z
N MET A 1 -30.01 23.24 61.95
CA MET A 1 -29.25 21.98 62.09
C MET A 1 -28.37 21.84 60.84
N PRO A 2 -27.03 21.71 60.96
CA PRO A 2 -26.03 21.81 59.88
C PRO A 2 -25.52 20.41 59.42
N PRO A 3 -24.35 20.25 58.76
CA PRO A 3 -23.84 20.66 57.44
C PRO A 3 -23.39 19.42 56.60
N LEU A 4 -22.49 19.53 55.60
CA LEU A 4 -21.26 18.70 55.43
C LEU A 4 -20.58 18.89 54.04
N TRP A 5 -19.40 19.55 54.05
CA TRP A 5 -18.25 19.53 53.10
C TRP A 5 -18.47 19.92 51.61
N GLY A 6 -17.73 20.82 50.94
CA GLY A 6 -16.41 21.42 51.17
C GLY A 6 -15.41 20.95 50.09
N CYS A 7 -15.00 21.81 49.16
CA CYS A 7 -13.63 21.84 48.61
C CYS A 7 -13.42 23.06 47.69
N GLY A 8 -12.49 23.93 48.05
CA GLY A 8 -12.02 25.03 47.20
C GLY A 8 -11.00 24.56 46.16
N ILE A 9 -10.85 25.35 45.11
CA ILE A 9 -9.69 25.28 44.21
C ILE A 9 -9.35 26.71 43.79
N ASP A 10 -8.17 27.13 44.22
CA ASP A 10 -7.51 28.39 43.92
C ASP A 10 -7.16 28.51 42.44
N GLU A 11 -7.35 29.72 41.90
CA GLU A 11 -6.85 30.18 40.61
C GLU A 11 -5.31 30.26 40.61
N HIS A 12 -4.66 29.38 39.84
CA HIS A 12 -3.29 29.60 39.38
C HIS A 12 -2.98 28.81 38.10
N GLU A 13 -3.50 29.25 36.95
CA GLU A 13 -3.06 28.74 35.64
C GLU A 13 -2.05 29.69 34.99
N SER A 14 -0.87 29.14 34.68
CA SER A 14 0.27 29.83 34.09
C SER A 14 0.10 30.05 32.57
N PRO A 15 0.36 31.26 32.02
CA PRO A 15 0.08 31.61 30.61
C PRO A 15 0.93 30.87 29.55
N ALA A 16 1.91 30.07 29.94
CA ALA A 16 2.80 29.34 29.03
C ALA A 16 2.22 28.01 28.48
N LEU A 17 1.19 27.45 29.13
CA LEU A 17 0.58 26.19 28.69
C LEU A 17 -0.49 26.40 27.59
N LEU A 18 -1.19 27.53 27.61
CA LEU A 18 -2.23 27.87 26.63
C LEU A 18 -1.66 28.12 25.21
N THR A 19 -0.42 28.61 25.11
CA THR A 19 0.26 28.83 23.83
C THR A 19 0.72 27.54 23.15
N ARG A 20 1.13 26.51 23.91
CA ARG A 20 1.53 25.20 23.35
C ARG A 20 0.35 24.43 22.76
N TRP A 21 -0.83 24.50 23.38
CA TRP A 21 -2.06 23.88 22.86
C TRP A 21 -2.60 24.56 21.60
N ALA A 22 -2.50 25.88 21.52
CA ALA A 22 -2.90 26.63 20.32
C ALA A 22 -2.01 26.36 19.09
N ILE A 23 -0.72 26.08 19.29
CA ILE A 23 0.21 25.72 18.20
C ILE A 23 -0.03 24.28 17.73
N PHE A 24 -0.31 23.35 18.65
CA PHE A 24 -0.64 21.96 18.31
C PHE A 24 -1.98 21.84 17.56
N SER A 25 -3.00 22.60 17.98
CA SER A 25 -4.31 22.61 17.31
C SER A 25 -4.27 23.26 15.93
N ARG A 26 -3.46 24.32 15.74
CA ARG A 26 -3.23 24.95 14.42
C ARG A 26 -2.49 24.02 13.45
N ARG A 27 -1.52 23.22 13.92
CA ARG A 27 -0.88 22.18 13.09
C ARG A 27 -1.85 21.06 12.70
N PHE A 28 -2.76 20.67 13.59
CA PHE A 28 -3.76 19.62 13.30
C PHE A 28 -4.87 20.11 12.35
N ALA A 29 -5.23 21.39 12.39
CA ALA A 29 -6.17 22.01 11.45
C ALA A 29 -5.54 22.28 10.06
N ALA A 30 -4.27 22.73 10.01
CA ALA A 30 -3.52 22.87 8.77
C ALA A 30 -3.30 21.51 8.07
N ASN A 31 -3.13 20.44 8.84
CA ASN A 31 -3.03 19.08 8.29
C ASN A 31 -4.38 18.60 7.71
N ARG A 32 -5.51 19.03 8.29
CA ARG A 32 -6.85 18.77 7.73
C ARG A 32 -7.09 19.56 6.44
N THR A 33 -6.72 20.84 6.35
CA THR A 33 -6.89 21.61 5.12
C THR A 33 -5.96 21.14 4.00
N ALA A 34 -4.69 20.83 4.27
CA ALA A 34 -3.77 20.29 3.27
C ALA A 34 -4.19 18.90 2.76
N ALA A 35 -4.63 18.01 3.66
CA ALA A 35 -5.16 16.71 3.25
C ALA A 35 -6.46 16.85 2.44
N THR A 36 -7.34 17.79 2.81
CA THR A 36 -8.60 18.03 2.06
C THR A 36 -8.32 18.63 0.68
N VAL A 37 -7.38 19.57 0.57
CA VAL A 37 -6.94 20.15 -0.71
C VAL A 37 -6.26 19.10 -1.58
N ALA A 38 -5.39 18.26 -1.03
CA ALA A 38 -4.73 17.18 -1.76
C ALA A 38 -5.73 16.11 -2.25
N VAL A 39 -6.73 15.77 -1.43
CA VAL A 39 -7.82 14.85 -1.80
C VAL A 39 -8.69 15.47 -2.90
N MET A 40 -9.05 16.77 -2.80
CA MET A 40 -9.79 17.47 -3.85
C MET A 40 -9.00 17.59 -5.16
N SER A 41 -7.68 17.79 -5.11
CA SER A 41 -6.84 17.84 -6.31
C SER A 41 -6.65 16.46 -6.97
N LEU A 42 -6.50 15.40 -6.17
CA LEU A 42 -6.40 14.02 -6.69
C LEU A 42 -7.71 13.52 -7.27
N LEU A 43 -8.85 13.85 -6.64
CA LEU A 43 -10.17 13.55 -7.17
C LEU A 43 -10.39 14.23 -8.53
N ARG A 44 -10.09 15.53 -8.63
CA ARG A 44 -10.17 16.27 -9.91
C ARG A 44 -9.25 15.70 -10.98
N LEU A 45 -8.04 15.26 -10.61
CA LEU A 45 -7.13 14.59 -11.54
C LEU A 45 -7.72 13.25 -12.01
N CYS A 46 -8.30 12.46 -11.11
CA CYS A 46 -8.96 11.20 -11.46
C CYS A 46 -10.19 11.40 -12.35
N GLU A 47 -10.98 12.45 -12.11
CA GLU A 47 -12.11 12.85 -12.96
C GLU A 47 -11.65 13.25 -14.36
N TRP A 48 -10.58 14.04 -14.45
CA TRP A 48 -9.98 14.41 -15.73
C TRP A 48 -9.46 13.18 -16.48
N LEU A 49 -8.73 12.28 -15.81
CA LEU A 49 -8.28 11.00 -16.39
C LEU A 49 -9.45 10.15 -16.86
N ALA A 50 -10.53 10.05 -16.07
CA ALA A 50 -11.74 9.31 -16.43
C ALA A 50 -12.45 9.89 -17.67
N SER A 51 -12.39 11.21 -17.87
CA SER A 51 -13.02 11.89 -19.01
C SER A 51 -12.29 11.69 -20.35
N THR A 52 -11.11 11.07 -20.33
CA THR A 52 -10.32 10.86 -21.56
C THR A 52 -10.91 9.75 -22.44
N PRO A 53 -10.96 9.91 -23.77
CA PRO A 53 -11.57 8.92 -24.68
C PRO A 53 -10.97 7.53 -24.57
N GLY A 54 -9.66 7.44 -24.29
CA GLY A 54 -8.95 6.18 -24.09
C GLY A 54 -9.40 5.43 -22.83
N SER A 55 -9.66 6.15 -21.74
CA SER A 55 -10.20 5.58 -20.49
C SER A 55 -11.60 5.02 -20.73
N THR A 56 -12.47 5.80 -21.38
CA THR A 56 -13.85 5.38 -21.68
C THR A 56 -13.87 4.16 -22.62
N ALA A 57 -13.07 4.16 -23.69
CA ALA A 57 -12.99 3.04 -24.62
C ALA A 57 -12.46 1.74 -23.95
N LEU A 58 -11.49 1.87 -23.04
CA LEU A 58 -10.99 0.76 -22.23
C LEU A 58 -12.02 0.25 -21.22
N HIS A 59 -12.82 1.15 -20.65
CA HIS A 59 -13.84 0.82 -19.67
C HIS A 59 -15.04 0.11 -20.31
N GLU A 60 -15.49 0.60 -21.47
CA GLU A 60 -16.64 0.06 -22.20
C GLU A 60 -16.32 -1.26 -22.90
N SER A 61 -15.07 -1.46 -23.34
CA SER A 61 -14.65 -2.71 -23.99
C SER A 61 -14.34 -3.80 -22.97
N GLN A 62 -15.32 -4.69 -22.73
CA GLN A 62 -15.16 -5.84 -21.84
C GLN A 62 -13.98 -6.73 -22.25
N TYR A 63 -13.79 -6.99 -23.55
CA TYR A 63 -12.69 -7.83 -24.03
C TYR A 63 -11.32 -7.22 -23.74
N LEU A 64 -11.14 -5.92 -23.97
CA LEU A 64 -9.86 -5.25 -23.75
C LEU A 64 -9.52 -5.23 -22.25
N TYR A 65 -10.52 -4.94 -21.40
CA TYR A 65 -10.35 -5.01 -19.95
C TYR A 65 -9.92 -6.42 -19.48
N LEU A 66 -10.57 -7.48 -19.97
CA LEU A 66 -10.25 -8.86 -19.61
C LEU A 66 -8.84 -9.27 -20.08
N VAL A 67 -8.44 -8.86 -21.28
CA VAL A 67 -7.09 -9.13 -21.80
C VAL A 67 -6.04 -8.44 -20.95
N VAL A 68 -6.21 -7.15 -20.65
CA VAL A 68 -5.27 -6.40 -19.80
C VAL A 68 -5.20 -6.99 -18.39
N LEU A 69 -6.34 -7.38 -17.83
CA LEU A 69 -6.39 -8.06 -16.53
C LEU A 69 -5.64 -9.40 -16.56
N SER A 70 -5.81 -10.19 -17.62
CA SER A 70 -5.12 -11.47 -17.78
C SER A 70 -3.61 -11.28 -17.90
N VAL A 71 -3.16 -10.32 -18.70
CA VAL A 71 -1.74 -9.95 -18.82
C VAL A 71 -1.18 -9.49 -17.47
N HIS A 72 -1.96 -8.70 -16.71
CA HIS A 72 -1.56 -8.27 -15.37
C HIS A 72 -1.35 -9.45 -14.42
N VAL A 73 -2.25 -10.43 -14.41
CA VAL A 73 -2.12 -11.62 -13.55
C VAL A 73 -0.95 -12.50 -13.98
N LEU A 74 -0.74 -12.71 -15.29
CA LEU A 74 0.39 -13.50 -15.80
C LEU A 74 1.74 -12.86 -15.45
N THR A 75 1.85 -11.54 -15.63
CA THR A 75 3.08 -10.79 -15.29
C THR A 75 3.32 -10.75 -13.78
N LEU A 76 2.25 -10.67 -12.98
CA LEU A 76 2.33 -10.83 -11.53
C LEU A 76 2.84 -12.22 -11.14
N CYS A 77 2.34 -13.30 -11.75
CA CYS A 77 2.81 -14.66 -11.48
C CYS A 77 4.30 -14.82 -11.83
N LEU A 78 4.74 -14.26 -12.96
CA LEU A 78 6.16 -14.26 -13.35
C LEU A 78 7.02 -13.51 -12.32
N PHE A 79 6.61 -12.29 -11.96
CA PHE A 79 7.34 -11.44 -11.03
C PHE A 79 7.39 -12.03 -9.61
N VAL A 80 6.23 -12.37 -9.03
CA VAL A 80 6.15 -12.92 -7.67
C VAL A 80 6.78 -14.31 -7.61
N GLY A 81 6.62 -15.14 -8.65
CA GLY A 81 7.25 -16.46 -8.71
C GLY A 81 8.78 -16.38 -8.71
N THR A 82 9.35 -15.48 -9.51
CA THR A 82 10.81 -15.27 -9.56
C THR A 82 11.35 -14.62 -8.28
N ALA A 83 10.64 -13.62 -7.72
CA ALA A 83 10.98 -13.03 -6.43
C ALA A 83 10.91 -14.05 -5.28
N ALA A 84 9.86 -14.87 -5.24
CA ALA A 84 9.69 -15.89 -4.21
C ALA A 84 10.80 -16.95 -4.25
N MET A 85 11.28 -17.33 -5.44
CA MET A 85 12.44 -18.22 -5.56
C MET A 85 13.71 -17.62 -4.94
N ILE A 86 13.95 -16.31 -5.15
CA ILE A 86 15.07 -15.59 -4.53
C ILE A 86 14.89 -15.52 -3.01
N ASP A 87 13.70 -15.17 -2.53
CA ASP A 87 13.41 -15.03 -1.10
C ASP A 87 13.52 -16.38 -0.35
N LEU A 88 13.03 -17.47 -0.95
CA LEU A 88 13.20 -18.83 -0.43
C LEU A 88 14.67 -19.26 -0.39
N ARG A 89 15.45 -18.86 -1.40
CA ARG A 89 16.91 -19.07 -1.43
C ARG A 89 17.59 -18.32 -0.30
N LEU A 90 17.23 -17.05 -0.07
CA LEU A 90 17.74 -16.21 1.01
C LEU A 90 17.39 -16.75 2.40
N MET A 91 16.23 -17.40 2.55
CA MET A 91 15.86 -18.09 3.78
C MET A 91 16.62 -19.40 4.02
N GLY A 92 17.33 -19.90 3.00
CA GLY A 92 18.04 -21.18 3.03
C GLY A 92 17.13 -22.38 2.83
N LEU A 93 15.92 -22.22 2.29
CA LEU A 93 14.97 -23.33 2.07
C LEU A 93 15.16 -24.01 0.71
N THR A 94 15.65 -23.28 -0.30
CA THR A 94 15.80 -23.78 -1.67
C THR A 94 17.21 -23.54 -2.20
N MET A 95 17.61 -24.34 -3.20
CA MET A 95 18.87 -24.19 -3.97
C MET A 95 20.14 -23.99 -3.12
N GLN A 96 20.22 -24.66 -1.95
CA GLN A 96 21.32 -24.58 -0.96
C GLN A 96 22.75 -24.69 -1.54
N ARG A 97 22.89 -25.40 -2.66
CA ARG A 97 24.19 -25.70 -3.30
C ARG A 97 24.66 -24.65 -4.32
N VAL A 98 23.82 -23.66 -4.66
CA VAL A 98 24.11 -22.68 -5.73
C VAL A 98 24.34 -21.30 -5.13
N ARG A 99 25.45 -20.63 -5.46
CA ARG A 99 25.75 -19.26 -4.99
C ARG A 99 24.55 -18.32 -5.15
N VAL A 100 24.31 -17.48 -4.14
CA VAL A 100 23.17 -16.55 -4.15
C VAL A 100 23.28 -15.56 -5.31
N SER A 101 24.50 -15.09 -5.59
CA SER A 101 24.85 -14.23 -6.73
C SER A 101 24.44 -14.81 -8.08
N GLU A 102 24.69 -16.09 -8.31
CA GLU A 102 24.34 -16.79 -9.56
C GLU A 102 22.83 -16.89 -9.74
N VAL A 103 22.11 -17.21 -8.66
CA VAL A 103 20.63 -17.28 -8.67
C VAL A 103 20.05 -15.89 -8.96
N MET A 104 20.54 -14.85 -8.28
CA MET A 104 20.10 -13.48 -8.50
C MET A 104 20.42 -13.01 -9.93
N ALA A 105 21.62 -13.27 -10.46
CA ALA A 105 21.99 -12.87 -11.81
C ALA A 105 21.06 -13.45 -12.89
N ARG A 106 20.59 -14.69 -12.71
CA ARG A 106 19.68 -15.34 -13.66
C ARG A 106 18.22 -14.91 -13.49
N LEU A 107 17.77 -14.69 -12.26
CA LEU A 107 16.36 -14.40 -11.97
C LEU A 107 16.03 -12.90 -11.99
N LEU A 108 16.99 -12.02 -11.67
CA LEU A 108 16.78 -10.57 -11.71
C LEU A 108 16.28 -10.02 -13.05
N PRO A 109 16.79 -10.40 -14.24
CA PRO A 109 16.28 -9.86 -15.50
C PRO A 109 14.81 -10.24 -15.75
N TRP A 110 14.41 -11.45 -15.36
CA TRP A 110 13.01 -11.89 -15.44
C TRP A 110 12.13 -11.18 -14.41
N THR A 111 12.67 -10.98 -13.20
CA THR A 111 11.99 -10.23 -12.14
C THR A 111 11.76 -8.79 -12.57
N THR A 112 12.77 -8.11 -13.12
CA THR A 112 12.63 -6.72 -13.58
C THR A 112 11.70 -6.59 -14.77
N ALA A 113 11.79 -7.48 -15.76
CA ALA A 113 10.87 -7.50 -16.90
C ALA A 113 9.42 -7.73 -16.45
N GLY A 114 9.19 -8.72 -15.57
CA GLY A 114 7.87 -8.99 -14.98
C GLY A 114 7.34 -7.79 -14.20
N PHE A 115 8.19 -7.13 -13.41
CA PHE A 115 7.83 -5.95 -12.63
C PHE A 115 7.39 -4.77 -13.51
N LEU A 116 8.16 -4.46 -14.57
CA LEU A 116 7.84 -3.37 -15.49
C LEU A 116 6.51 -3.60 -16.20
N LEU A 117 6.29 -4.82 -16.72
CA LEU A 117 5.03 -5.17 -17.36
C LEU A 117 3.85 -5.20 -16.38
N MET A 118 4.08 -5.63 -15.13
CA MET A 118 3.08 -5.63 -14.07
C MET A 118 2.66 -4.21 -13.70
N ILE A 119 3.61 -3.26 -13.60
CA ILE A 119 3.31 -1.84 -13.37
C ILE A 119 2.53 -1.25 -14.54
N LEU A 120 2.97 -1.48 -15.77
CA LEU A 120 2.33 -0.93 -16.96
C LEU A 120 0.87 -1.41 -17.08
N SER A 121 0.65 -2.71 -16.99
CA SER A 121 -0.69 -3.31 -17.02
C SER A 121 -1.54 -2.88 -15.81
N GLY A 122 -0.96 -2.80 -14.61
CA GLY A 122 -1.67 -2.34 -13.41
C GLY A 122 -2.10 -0.88 -13.51
N SER A 123 -1.26 -0.04 -14.10
CA SER A 123 -1.55 1.37 -14.37
C SER A 123 -2.66 1.53 -15.41
N LEU A 124 -2.65 0.69 -16.45
CA LEU A 124 -3.70 0.65 -17.46
C LEU A 124 -5.05 0.22 -16.88
N LEU A 125 -5.04 -0.77 -15.98
CA LEU A 125 -6.24 -1.15 -15.23
C LEU A 125 -6.73 0.02 -14.36
N PHE A 126 -5.84 0.69 -13.63
CA PHE A 126 -6.21 1.86 -12.83
C PHE A 126 -6.84 2.96 -13.70
N TYR A 127 -6.24 3.23 -14.85
CA TYR A 127 -6.70 4.21 -15.83
C TYR A 127 -8.10 3.90 -16.37
N ALA A 128 -8.50 2.63 -16.48
CA ALA A 128 -9.85 2.27 -16.95
C ALA A 128 -10.98 2.68 -16.00
N ALA A 129 -10.72 2.88 -14.70
CA ALA A 129 -11.74 3.32 -13.74
C ALA A 129 -11.09 3.98 -12.52
N PRO A 130 -10.50 5.18 -12.67
CA PRO A 130 -9.62 5.76 -11.66
C PRO A 130 -10.39 6.21 -10.42
N LEU A 131 -11.60 6.77 -10.58
CA LEU A 131 -12.41 7.28 -9.48
C LEU A 131 -12.89 6.15 -8.56
N VAL A 132 -13.49 5.10 -9.14
CA VAL A 132 -14.00 3.94 -8.40
C VAL A 132 -12.89 3.20 -7.67
N ARG A 133 -11.70 3.10 -8.28
CA ARG A 133 -10.54 2.46 -7.66
C ARG A 133 -9.90 3.32 -6.58
N TYR A 134 -9.87 4.64 -6.73
CA TYR A 134 -9.30 5.53 -5.73
C TYR A 134 -10.12 5.56 -4.43
N GLN A 135 -11.45 5.41 -4.53
CA GLN A 135 -12.35 5.27 -3.38
C GLN A 135 -12.37 3.85 -2.79
N ASN A 136 -11.57 2.92 -3.33
CA ASN A 136 -11.52 1.55 -2.85
C ASN A 136 -10.54 1.38 -1.69
N ILE A 137 -11.02 0.92 -0.52
CA ILE A 137 -10.20 0.70 0.69
C ILE A 137 -9.10 -0.32 0.39
N PHE A 138 -9.43 -1.44 -0.26
CA PHE A 138 -8.45 -2.49 -0.57
C PHE A 138 -7.39 -2.00 -1.55
N PHE A 139 -7.75 -1.12 -2.49
CA PHE A 139 -6.78 -0.47 -3.36
C PHE A 139 -5.82 0.43 -2.57
N ARG A 140 -6.33 1.26 -1.64
CA ARG A 140 -5.48 2.09 -0.77
C ARG A 140 -4.55 1.25 0.10
N ALA A 141 -5.08 0.19 0.73
CA ALA A 141 -4.29 -0.75 1.51
C ALA A 141 -3.22 -1.44 0.66
N LYS A 142 -3.55 -1.79 -0.60
CA LYS A 142 -2.58 -2.34 -1.56
C LYS A 142 -1.46 -1.34 -1.85
N MET A 143 -1.79 -0.06 -2.06
CA MET A 143 -0.78 0.98 -2.28
C MET A 143 0.13 1.18 -1.06
N LEU A 144 -0.42 1.17 0.16
CA LEU A 144 0.39 1.21 1.39
C LEU A 144 1.31 -0.01 1.51
N THR A 145 0.80 -1.20 1.22
CA THR A 145 1.59 -2.44 1.26
C THR A 145 2.69 -2.44 0.20
N LEU A 146 2.45 -1.86 -0.99
CA LEU A 146 3.48 -1.66 -2.01
C LEU A 146 4.60 -0.74 -1.52
N VAL A 147 4.28 0.34 -0.81
CA VAL A 147 5.27 1.22 -0.20
C VAL A 147 6.09 0.48 0.85
N LEU A 148 5.45 -0.33 1.70
CA LEU A 148 6.15 -1.17 2.68
C LEU A 148 7.08 -2.19 2.00
N ALA A 149 6.65 -2.81 0.90
CA ALA A 149 7.49 -3.71 0.11
C ALA A 149 8.71 -2.98 -0.49
N ALA A 150 8.52 -1.77 -1.02
CA ALA A 150 9.61 -0.95 -1.53
C ALA A 150 10.61 -0.57 -0.42
N ILE A 151 10.13 -0.23 0.77
CA ILE A 151 10.98 0.02 1.94
C ILE A 151 11.76 -1.23 2.32
N ASN A 152 11.12 -2.41 2.34
CA ASN A 152 11.79 -3.67 2.65
C ASN A 152 12.93 -3.97 1.66
N VAL A 153 12.69 -3.80 0.35
CA VAL A 153 13.72 -3.97 -0.68
C VAL A 153 14.84 -2.95 -0.51
N TRP A 154 14.52 -1.68 -0.23
CA TRP A 154 15.51 -0.63 -0.02
C TRP A 154 16.40 -0.91 1.20
N VAL A 155 15.81 -1.33 2.32
CA VAL A 155 16.55 -1.73 3.53
C VAL A 155 17.43 -2.95 3.25
N PHE A 156 16.89 -3.95 2.55
CA PHE A 156 17.65 -5.14 2.14
C PHE A 156 18.86 -4.74 1.29
N HIS A 157 18.65 -3.89 0.27
CA HIS A 157 19.70 -3.40 -0.64
C HIS A 157 20.78 -2.58 0.09
N LYS A 158 20.40 -1.79 1.10
CA LYS A 158 21.37 -0.98 1.86
C LYS A 158 22.16 -1.79 2.90
N THR A 159 21.60 -2.84 3.47
CA THR A 159 22.16 -3.51 4.66
C THR A 159 22.68 -4.93 4.42
N VAL A 160 21.99 -5.74 3.60
CA VAL A 160 22.22 -7.19 3.45
C VAL A 160 23.09 -7.46 2.22
N ASP A 161 22.59 -7.24 1.02
CA ASP A 161 23.13 -6.14 0.23
C ASP A 161 24.63 -6.07 -0.06
N ARG A 162 25.19 -5.06 0.59
CA ARG A 162 26.61 -4.70 0.63
C ARG A 162 27.51 -5.78 1.23
N ARG A 163 26.98 -6.62 2.12
CA ARG A 163 27.73 -7.68 2.79
C ARG A 163 27.63 -9.02 2.06
N ARG A 164 26.94 -9.08 0.91
CA ARG A 164 26.75 -10.32 0.13
C ARG A 164 28.04 -11.09 -0.14
N ALA A 165 29.13 -10.39 -0.46
CA ALA A 165 30.41 -11.01 -0.74
C ALA A 165 30.95 -11.87 0.41
N GLU A 166 30.53 -11.60 1.65
CA GLU A 166 30.97 -12.33 2.86
C GLU A 166 30.26 -13.68 3.04
N TRP A 167 29.05 -13.85 2.50
CA TRP A 167 28.20 -15.03 2.75
C TRP A 167 27.61 -15.66 1.48
N ASP A 168 28.07 -15.25 0.29
CA ASP A 168 27.53 -15.72 -1.00
C ASP A 168 27.64 -17.24 -1.22
N LEU A 169 28.67 -17.84 -0.61
CA LEU A 169 28.96 -19.28 -0.65
C LEU A 169 28.32 -20.05 0.51
N ASP A 170 27.78 -19.36 1.51
CA ASP A 170 27.25 -20.01 2.69
C ASP A 170 25.94 -20.74 2.36
N PRO A 171 25.81 -22.02 2.75
CA PRO A 171 24.56 -22.77 2.55
C PRO A 171 23.35 -22.10 3.23
N VAL A 172 23.61 -21.42 4.36
CA VAL A 172 22.61 -20.71 5.16
C VAL A 172 23.01 -19.25 5.32
N PRO A 173 22.30 -18.31 4.66
CA PRO A 173 22.57 -16.87 4.77
C PRO A 173 22.36 -16.33 6.20
N PRO A 174 22.94 -15.16 6.54
CA PRO A 174 22.80 -14.54 7.86
C PRO A 174 21.33 -14.26 8.19
N ARG A 175 20.99 -14.25 9.49
CA ARG A 175 19.61 -14.07 9.97
C ARG A 175 18.92 -12.84 9.38
N SER A 176 19.65 -11.74 9.16
CA SER A 176 19.11 -10.53 8.53
C SER A 176 18.63 -10.76 7.09
N ALA A 177 19.34 -11.57 6.30
CA ALA A 177 18.93 -11.92 4.95
C ALA A 177 17.68 -12.80 4.94
N ARG A 178 17.62 -13.76 5.88
CA ARG A 178 16.48 -14.66 6.05
C ARG A 178 15.21 -13.91 6.44
N VAL A 179 15.30 -12.99 7.41
CA VAL A 179 14.16 -12.16 7.83
C VAL A 179 13.70 -11.26 6.68
N GLY A 180 14.63 -10.65 5.93
CA GLY A 180 14.29 -9.82 4.78
C GLY A 180 13.50 -10.56 3.69
N GLY A 181 13.93 -11.78 3.34
CA GLY A 181 13.22 -12.64 2.39
C GLY A 181 11.87 -13.12 2.92
N GLY A 182 11.79 -13.50 4.20
CA GLY A 182 10.53 -13.90 4.84
C GLY A 182 9.49 -12.77 4.88
N VAL A 183 9.93 -11.54 5.22
CA VAL A 183 9.06 -10.36 5.21
C VAL A 183 8.59 -10.04 3.79
N ALA A 184 9.46 -10.14 2.79
CA ALA A 184 9.10 -9.92 1.39
C ALA A 184 8.00 -10.89 0.94
N LEU A 185 8.12 -12.19 1.23
CA LEU A 185 7.11 -13.19 0.89
C LEU A 185 5.74 -12.89 1.53
N VAL A 186 5.73 -12.51 2.81
CA VAL A 186 4.49 -12.14 3.51
C VAL A 186 3.85 -10.91 2.88
N LEU A 187 4.65 -9.88 2.58
CA LEU A 187 4.17 -8.66 1.91
C LEU A 187 3.58 -8.97 0.53
N TRP A 188 4.22 -9.83 -0.27
CA TRP A 188 3.69 -10.26 -1.57
C TRP A 188 2.40 -11.06 -1.44
N ALA A 189 2.30 -11.96 -0.46
CA ALA A 189 1.06 -12.69 -0.19
C ALA A 189 -0.09 -11.74 0.18
N ILE A 190 0.18 -10.75 1.04
CA ILE A 190 -0.80 -9.71 1.39
C ILE A 190 -1.22 -8.90 0.16
N LEU A 191 -0.27 -8.52 -0.71
CA LEU A 191 -0.57 -7.78 -1.94
C LEU A 191 -1.47 -8.54 -2.91
N ILE A 192 -1.26 -9.86 -3.05
CA ILE A 192 -2.10 -10.73 -3.87
C ILE A 192 -3.51 -10.81 -3.28
N MET A 193 -3.61 -11.04 -1.96
CA MET A 193 -4.89 -11.11 -1.27
C MET A 193 -5.67 -9.79 -1.40
N LEU A 194 -5.04 -8.65 -1.11
CA LEU A 194 -5.64 -7.32 -1.27
C LEU A 194 -6.07 -7.08 -2.72
N GLY A 195 -5.25 -7.46 -3.69
CA GLY A 195 -5.58 -7.36 -5.11
C GLY A 195 -6.83 -8.15 -5.49
N ARG A 196 -6.97 -9.38 -4.98
CA ARG A 196 -8.17 -10.19 -5.23
C ARG A 196 -9.41 -9.64 -4.52
N MET A 197 -9.24 -8.94 -3.40
CA MET A 197 -10.34 -8.35 -2.63
C MET A 197 -10.93 -7.07 -3.27
N ILE A 198 -10.23 -6.40 -4.20
CA ILE A 198 -10.71 -5.16 -4.84
C ILE A 198 -12.13 -5.28 -5.42
N PRO A 199 -12.48 -6.29 -6.23
CA PRO A 199 -13.84 -6.43 -6.80
C PRO A 199 -14.89 -6.76 -5.74
N TYR A 200 -14.48 -7.36 -4.61
CA TYR A 200 -15.39 -7.75 -3.55
C TYR A 200 -15.78 -6.58 -2.64
N GLN A 201 -15.14 -5.41 -2.76
CA GLN A 201 -15.47 -4.25 -1.94
C GLN A 201 -16.98 -3.96 -1.91
N VAL A 202 -17.67 -4.02 -3.05
CA VAL A 202 -19.11 -3.71 -3.16
C VAL A 202 -19.96 -4.62 -2.24
N TYR A 203 -19.51 -5.83 -1.94
CA TYR A 203 -20.25 -6.73 -1.05
C TYR A 203 -20.11 -6.31 0.42
N TRP A 204 -18.91 -5.86 0.83
CA TRP A 204 -18.53 -5.67 2.23
C TRP A 204 -18.56 -4.19 2.69
N PHE A 205 -18.07 -3.27 1.85
CA PHE A 205 -17.81 -1.86 2.18
C PHE A 205 -18.37 -0.91 1.11
N ASP A 206 -19.66 -1.03 0.84
CA ASP A 206 -20.38 -0.13 -0.06
C ASP A 206 -20.84 1.13 0.69
N CYS A 207 -20.43 2.31 0.24
CA CYS A 207 -20.81 3.59 0.84
C CYS A 207 -22.33 3.80 0.88
N ASN A 208 -23.06 3.11 0.00
CA ASN A 208 -24.53 3.14 -0.09
C ASN A 208 -25.24 2.32 0.99
N LYS A 209 -24.55 1.38 1.66
CA LYS A 209 -25.12 0.57 2.75
C LYS A 209 -24.93 1.26 4.10
N GLN A 210 -25.78 2.22 4.44
CA GLN A 210 -25.79 2.86 5.76
C GLN A 210 -26.74 2.14 6.73
N PRO A 211 -26.46 2.10 8.05
CA PRO A 211 -25.36 2.79 8.74
C PRO A 211 -24.06 1.99 8.79
N GLN A 212 -22.92 2.63 8.47
CA GLN A 212 -21.56 2.09 8.66
C GLN A 212 -20.80 2.90 9.73
N PRO A 213 -19.85 2.28 10.47
CA PRO A 213 -19.06 2.99 11.46
C PRO A 213 -18.24 4.13 10.83
N ALA A 214 -18.13 5.28 11.52
CA ALA A 214 -17.51 6.50 11.00
C ALA A 214 -16.06 6.32 10.54
N ILE A 215 -15.30 5.43 11.20
CA ILE A 215 -13.92 5.06 10.81
C ILE A 215 -13.91 4.47 9.40
N LEU A 216 -14.94 3.68 9.05
CA LEU A 216 -15.03 2.99 7.79
C LEU A 216 -15.44 3.94 6.66
N ASN A 217 -16.34 4.88 6.94
CA ASN A 217 -16.66 5.99 6.02
C ASN A 217 -15.40 6.84 5.74
N LEU A 218 -14.57 7.12 6.75
CA LEU A 218 -13.31 7.86 6.59
C LEU A 218 -12.29 7.08 5.74
N LEU A 219 -12.08 5.80 6.03
CA LEU A 219 -11.12 4.95 5.32
C LEU A 219 -11.52 4.72 3.85
N ALA A 220 -12.81 4.54 3.58
CA ALA A 220 -13.36 4.48 2.21
C ALA A 220 -13.36 5.83 1.50
N GLY A 221 -13.35 6.95 2.25
CA GLY A 221 -13.59 8.27 1.67
C GLY A 221 -15.04 8.44 1.20
N CYS A 222 -16.00 7.77 1.83
CA CYS A 222 -17.42 7.96 1.55
C CYS A 222 -17.82 9.38 1.94
N VAL A 223 -18.40 10.13 1.01
CA VAL A 223 -19.01 11.43 1.30
C VAL A 223 -20.38 11.17 1.92
N THR A 224 -20.45 11.17 3.26
CA THR A 224 -21.73 11.12 3.98
C THR A 224 -22.38 12.50 3.90
N GLY A 225 -23.10 12.81 2.81
CA GLY A 225 -23.74 14.12 2.70
C GLY A 225 -24.34 14.54 1.35
N SER A 226 -24.99 13.65 0.60
CA SER A 226 -25.97 14.10 -0.42
C SER A 226 -27.35 13.50 -0.13
N ARG A 227 -28.09 14.17 0.75
CA ARG A 227 -29.54 14.34 0.59
C ARG A 227 -29.79 15.82 0.43
#